data_AF-A0A538BK73-F1
#
_entry.id   AF-A0A538BK73-F1
#
_cell.length_a   1.000
_cell.length_b   1.000
_cell.length_c   1.000
_cell.angle_alpha   90.00
_cell.angle_beta   90.00
_cell.angle_gamma   90.00
#
_symmetry.space_group_name_H-M   'P 1'
#
loop_
_entity.id
_entity.type
_entity.pdbx_description
1 polymer ?
#
loop_
_entity_poly.entity_id
_entity_poly.type
_entity_poly.pdbx_seq_one_letter_code
_entity_poly.pdbx_strand_id
1 'polypeptide(L)'
;MESPIEPGRLLLEEDELAEDEELWTDEGGDDYSGWFCVRTDPFPCPASGCTFVADFMTAAHLVLVWEERDDPNLLWHAQRAKDVGRNPRIVGYEPSFGASASYYAWEAAGRPVHGVRAR
;
A
#
# COMPACT_ATOMS: atom_id res chain seq x y z
N MET A 1 7.39 -45.89 -23.61
CA MET A 1 8.12 -44.61 -23.57
C MET A 1 7.07 -43.54 -23.37
N GLU A 2 6.80 -43.23 -22.11
CA GLU A 2 5.70 -42.36 -21.70
C GLU A 2 6.29 -41.00 -21.31
N SER A 3 5.75 -39.94 -21.90
CA SER A 3 6.23 -38.56 -21.80
C SER A 3 6.14 -38.02 -20.37
N PRO A 4 7.10 -37.21 -19.92
CA PRO A 4 7.03 -36.56 -18.61
C PRO A 4 5.91 -35.51 -18.60
N ILE A 5 5.13 -35.48 -17.51
CA ILE A 5 4.11 -34.47 -17.23
C ILE A 5 4.83 -33.15 -16.94
N GLU A 6 4.59 -32.14 -17.77
CA GLU A 6 5.08 -30.77 -17.55
C GLU A 6 4.20 -30.08 -16.50
N PRO A 7 4.76 -29.50 -15.43
CA PRO A 7 3.97 -28.74 -14.46
C PRO A 7 3.50 -27.42 -15.10
N GLY A 8 2.21 -27.12 -14.89
CA GLY A 8 1.48 -26.03 -15.51
C GLY A 8 2.19 -24.68 -15.40
N ARG A 9 2.48 -24.11 -16.58
CA ARG A 9 2.88 -22.72 -16.73
C ARG A 9 1.66 -21.84 -16.49
N LEU A 10 1.67 -21.07 -15.40
CA LEU A 10 0.69 -20.02 -15.16
C LEU A 10 0.85 -18.99 -16.28
N LEU A 11 -0.03 -19.00 -17.27
CA LEU A 11 -0.24 -17.85 -18.14
C LEU A 11 -0.99 -16.84 -17.27
N LEU A 12 -0.26 -15.87 -16.72
CA LEU A 12 -0.89 -14.65 -16.26
C LEU A 12 -1.40 -13.98 -17.54
N GLU A 13 -2.68 -14.17 -17.84
CA GLU A 13 -3.38 -13.30 -18.78
C GLU A 13 -3.07 -11.87 -18.33
N GLU A 14 -2.36 -11.17 -19.21
CA GLU A 14 -2.17 -9.73 -19.18
C GLU A 14 -3.57 -9.14 -19.42
N ASP A 15 -4.39 -9.16 -18.36
CA ASP A 15 -5.65 -8.46 -18.33
C ASP A 15 -5.30 -6.99 -18.57
N GLU A 16 -5.72 -6.48 -19.74
CA GLU A 16 -5.68 -5.09 -20.10
C GLU A 16 -6.32 -4.27 -18.97
N LEU A 17 -5.47 -3.83 -18.03
CA LEU A 17 -5.78 -2.89 -16.97
C LEU A 17 -6.16 -1.57 -17.66
N ALA A 18 -7.42 -1.49 -18.08
CA ALA A 18 -8.03 -0.28 -18.57
C ALA A 18 -7.76 0.82 -17.54
N GLU A 19 -7.09 1.87 -18.02
CA GLU A 19 -6.58 3.02 -17.29
C GLU A 19 -7.74 3.81 -16.66
N ASP A 20 -8.32 3.28 -15.58
CA ASP A 20 -9.10 4.08 -14.66
C ASP A 20 -8.12 4.78 -13.71
N GLU A 21 -7.43 5.80 -14.23
CA GLU A 21 -6.60 6.73 -13.46
C GLU A 21 -7.46 7.67 -12.59
N GLU A 22 -8.62 7.22 -12.10
CA GLU A 22 -9.40 8.00 -11.15
C GLU A 22 -8.72 7.92 -9.77
N LEU A 23 -8.16 9.07 -9.37
CA LEU A 23 -7.32 9.21 -8.18
C LEU A 23 -8.16 9.00 -6.93
N TRP A 24 -7.86 7.92 -6.22
CA TRP A 24 -8.61 7.57 -5.02
C TRP A 24 -8.21 8.44 -3.82
N THR A 25 -9.21 8.89 -3.07
CA THR A 25 -9.06 9.55 -1.77
C THR A 25 -9.90 8.81 -0.75
N ASP A 26 -9.44 8.77 0.50
CA ASP A 26 -10.29 8.29 1.59
C ASP A 26 -11.41 9.31 1.86
N GLU A 27 -12.65 8.94 1.53
CA GLU A 27 -13.83 9.76 1.79
C GLU A 27 -14.24 9.77 3.29
N GLY A 28 -13.58 8.95 4.11
CA GLY A 28 -13.87 8.75 5.53
C GLY A 28 -13.45 9.91 6.42
N GLY A 29 -12.46 10.72 6.01
CA GLY A 29 -12.15 12.00 6.65
C GLY A 29 -11.81 11.95 8.15
N ASP A 30 -11.60 10.76 8.70
CA ASP A 30 -11.24 10.57 10.10
C ASP A 30 -9.78 10.96 10.31
N ASP A 31 -9.49 11.64 11.44
CA ASP A 31 -8.14 12.04 11.80
C ASP A 31 -7.25 10.84 12.20
N TYR A 32 -7.83 9.63 12.30
CA TYR A 32 -7.22 8.36 12.72
C TYR A 32 -6.27 8.46 13.93
N SER A 33 -6.41 9.49 14.74
CA SER A 33 -5.60 9.71 15.94
C SER A 33 -5.76 8.52 16.89
N GLY A 34 -4.62 7.94 17.30
CA GLY A 34 -4.59 6.74 18.15
C GLY A 34 -4.44 5.41 17.39
N TRP A 35 -4.53 5.44 16.06
CA TRP A 35 -4.26 4.28 15.20
C TRP A 35 -2.76 4.11 14.96
N PHE A 36 -2.38 3.06 14.25
CA PHE A 36 -0.99 2.68 13.98
C PHE A 36 -0.69 2.66 12.48
N CYS A 37 0.54 3.01 12.13
CA CYS A 37 1.07 2.89 10.77
C CYS A 37 2.49 2.31 10.78
N VAL A 38 3.01 2.01 9.58
CA VAL A 38 4.36 1.48 9.39
C VAL A 38 5.27 2.57 8.85
N ARG A 39 6.21 3.04 9.67
CA ARG A 39 7.32 3.88 9.22
C ARG A 39 8.38 3.00 8.55
N THR A 40 8.95 3.47 7.44
CA THR A 40 10.01 2.77 6.69
C THR A 40 11.16 3.71 6.38
N ASP A 41 12.26 3.17 5.85
CA ASP A 41 13.24 4.01 5.16
C ASP A 41 12.57 4.67 3.92
N PRO A 42 13.03 5.87 3.50
CA PRO A 42 12.44 6.62 2.39
C PRO A 42 12.33 5.79 1.11
N PHE A 43 11.15 5.77 0.50
CA PHE A 43 10.89 4.99 -0.70
C PHE A 43 10.21 5.83 -1.78
N PRO A 44 10.83 5.97 -2.97
CA PRO A 44 10.23 6.72 -4.07
C PRO A 44 9.01 5.97 -4.63
N CYS A 45 7.98 6.70 -5.01
CA CYS A 45 6.83 6.14 -5.70
C CYS A 45 7.27 5.51 -7.04
N PRO A 46 6.84 4.27 -7.36
CA PRO A 46 7.21 3.62 -8.62
C PRO A 46 6.44 4.15 -9.84
N ALA A 47 5.41 4.99 -9.65
CA ALA A 47 4.63 5.55 -10.75
C ALA A 47 5.49 6.49 -11.61
N SER A 48 5.41 6.32 -12.93
CA SER A 48 6.18 7.12 -13.89
C SER A 48 5.89 8.61 -13.73
N GLY A 49 6.93 9.42 -13.57
CA GLY A 49 6.80 10.87 -13.39
C GLY A 49 6.36 11.33 -12.00
N CYS A 50 6.11 10.42 -11.05
CA CYS A 50 5.82 10.78 -9.68
C CYS A 50 7.11 11.06 -8.90
N THR A 51 7.16 12.19 -8.21
CA THR A 51 8.32 12.61 -7.39
C THR A 51 8.09 12.40 -5.90
N PHE A 52 6.99 11.77 -5.52
CA PHE A 52 6.65 11.49 -4.12
C PHE A 52 7.64 10.49 -3.52
N VAL A 53 8.12 10.80 -2.31
CA VAL A 53 8.98 9.91 -1.52
C VAL A 53 8.27 9.68 -0.19
N ALA A 54 7.99 8.41 0.11
CA ALA A 54 7.25 8.00 1.29
C ALA A 54 8.20 7.58 2.43
N ASP A 55 8.09 8.24 3.58
CA ASP A 55 8.71 7.78 4.84
C ASP A 55 7.86 6.74 5.59
N PHE A 56 6.63 6.52 5.11
CA PHE A 56 5.67 5.57 5.67
C PHE A 56 5.19 4.61 4.59
N MET A 57 4.59 3.52 5.01
CA MET A 57 3.85 2.65 4.11
C MET A 57 2.59 3.36 3.63
N THR A 58 2.50 3.53 2.31
CA THR A 58 1.40 4.24 1.67
C THR A 58 0.71 3.38 0.64
N ALA A 59 -0.58 3.63 0.43
CA ALA A 59 -1.30 3.25 -0.78
C ALA A 59 -1.92 4.51 -1.39
N ALA A 60 -1.79 4.69 -2.71
CA ALA A 60 -2.23 5.93 -3.37
C ALA A 60 -1.68 7.22 -2.72
N HIS A 61 -0.45 7.18 -2.18
CA HIS A 61 0.17 8.26 -1.39
C HIS A 61 -0.51 8.61 -0.06
N LEU A 62 -1.51 7.85 0.36
CA LEU A 62 -2.12 7.94 1.68
C LEU A 62 -1.40 6.98 2.62
N VAL A 63 -1.04 7.45 3.82
CA VAL A 63 -0.49 6.62 4.88
C VAL A 63 -1.52 5.57 5.27
N LEU A 64 -1.17 4.29 5.13
CA LEU A 64 -2.06 3.22 5.57
C LEU A 64 -2.06 3.15 7.10
N VAL A 65 -3.25 3.13 7.68
CA VAL A 65 -3.46 3.05 9.13
C VAL A 65 -4.34 1.87 9.51
N TRP A 66 -4.09 1.33 10.71
CA TRP A 66 -4.85 0.27 11.37
C TRP A 66 -5.16 0.64 12.81
N GLU A 67 -6.35 0.27 13.30
CA GLU A 67 -6.77 0.59 14.67
C GLU A 67 -5.92 -0.12 15.73
N GLU A 68 -5.64 -1.41 15.51
CA GLU A 68 -4.91 -2.25 16.46
C GLU A 68 -3.42 -2.39 16.11
N ARG A 69 -2.56 -2.30 17.12
CA ARG A 69 -1.10 -2.35 16.94
C ARG A 69 -0.59 -3.70 16.45
N ASP A 70 -1.24 -4.78 16.88
CA ASP A 70 -0.92 -6.17 16.57
C ASP A 70 -1.86 -6.75 15.50
N ASP A 71 -2.55 -5.88 14.75
CA ASP A 71 -3.36 -6.28 13.61
C ASP A 71 -2.54 -7.18 12.64
N PRO A 72 -3.08 -8.34 12.24
CA PRO A 72 -2.34 -9.30 11.43
C PRO A 72 -1.97 -8.77 10.04
N ASN A 73 -2.81 -7.92 9.43
CA ASN A 73 -2.52 -7.30 8.15
C ASN A 73 -1.41 -6.25 8.30
N LEU A 74 -1.42 -5.45 9.36
CA LEU A 74 -0.34 -4.53 9.68
C LEU A 74 0.99 -5.30 9.82
N LEU A 75 1.01 -6.35 10.64
CA LEU A 75 2.21 -7.15 10.88
C LEU A 75 2.72 -7.83 9.60
N TRP A 76 1.81 -8.35 8.77
CA TRP A 76 2.17 -8.96 7.49
C TRP A 76 2.81 -7.94 6.54
N HIS A 77 2.23 -6.75 6.41
CA HIS A 77 2.77 -5.71 5.53
C HIS A 77 4.12 -5.19 6.05
N ALA A 78 4.26 -5.00 7.36
CA ALA A 78 5.54 -4.67 7.98
C ALA A 78 6.59 -5.74 7.68
N GLN A 79 6.27 -7.03 7.80
CA GLN A 79 7.20 -8.10 7.44
C GLN A 79 7.62 -8.04 5.97
N ARG A 80 6.68 -7.78 5.04
CA ARG A 80 7.01 -7.61 3.61
C ARG A 80 7.95 -6.45 3.35
N ALA A 81 7.75 -5.31 4.02
CA ALA A 81 8.67 -4.18 3.94
C ALA A 81 10.07 -4.53 4.47
N LYS A 82 10.16 -5.35 5.52
CA LYS A 82 11.43 -5.86 6.07
C LYS A 82 12.14 -6.76 5.06
N ASP A 83 11.41 -7.65 4.39
CA ASP A 83 11.97 -8.61 3.43
C ASP A 83 12.66 -7.92 2.24
N VAL A 84 12.19 -6.72 1.88
CA VAL A 84 12.80 -5.87 0.83
C VAL A 84 13.76 -4.81 1.39
N GLY A 85 14.14 -4.92 2.67
CA GLY A 85 15.17 -4.08 3.27
C GLY A 85 14.74 -2.66 3.66
N ARG A 86 13.43 -2.38 3.80
CA ARG A 86 12.90 -1.02 4.11
C ARG A 86 12.81 -0.69 5.62
N ASN A 87 13.47 -1.46 6.48
CA ASN A 87 13.62 -1.22 7.92
C ASN A 87 12.32 -0.76 8.65
N PRO A 88 11.24 -1.54 8.61
CA PRO A 88 9.94 -1.12 9.11
C PRO A 88 9.91 -0.94 10.64
N ARG A 89 9.10 0.02 11.09
CA ARG A 89 8.77 0.30 12.50
C ARG A 89 7.29 0.59 12.63
N ILE A 90 6.62 -0.10 13.54
CA ILE A 90 5.21 0.17 13.88
C ILE A 90 5.18 1.34 14.87
N VAL A 91 4.49 2.41 14.50
CA VAL A 91 4.37 3.64 15.29
C VAL A 91 2.91 4.08 15.36
N GLY A 92 2.55 4.88 16.37
CA GLY A 92 1.24 5.54 16.39
C GLY A 92 1.18 6.59 15.29
N TYR A 93 0.07 6.65 14.57
CA TYR A 93 -0.17 7.63 13.52
C TYR A 93 -0.43 9.02 14.11
N GLU A 94 0.13 10.05 13.46
CA GLU A 94 -0.13 11.46 13.74
C GLU A 94 -0.50 12.16 12.42
N PRO A 95 -1.46 13.10 12.41
CA PRO A 95 -1.87 13.81 11.19
C PRO A 95 -0.71 14.55 10.48
N SER A 96 0.34 14.91 11.23
CA SER A 96 1.56 15.50 10.68
C SER A 96 2.37 14.57 9.76
N PHE A 97 2.07 13.27 9.71
CA PHE A 97 2.74 12.32 8.81
C PHE A 97 2.24 12.40 7.37
N GLY A 98 1.08 13.02 7.14
CA GLY A 98 0.46 13.17 5.82
C GLY A 98 -0.96 12.64 5.80
N ALA A 99 -1.65 12.79 4.67
CA ALA A 99 -2.99 12.23 4.50
C ALA A 99 -2.96 10.70 4.64
N SER A 100 -4.02 10.13 5.21
CA SER A 100 -4.10 8.71 5.57
C SER A 100 -5.36 8.05 5.05
N ALA A 101 -5.35 6.72 5.05
CA ALA A 101 -6.49 5.89 4.74
C ALA A 101 -6.49 4.65 5.63
N SER A 102 -7.66 4.24 6.09
CA SER A 102 -7.83 2.93 6.72
C SER A 102 -7.43 1.83 5.72
N TYR A 103 -6.61 0.88 6.15
CA TYR A 103 -6.27 -0.30 5.34
C TYR A 103 -7.51 -1.01 4.81
N TYR A 104 -8.54 -1.15 5.66
CA TYR A 104 -9.77 -1.84 5.31
C TYR A 104 -10.65 -1.02 4.36
N ALA A 105 -10.62 0.30 4.44
CA ALA A 105 -11.31 1.17 3.48
C ALA A 105 -10.63 1.07 2.10
N TRP A 106 -9.30 1.13 2.06
CA TRP A 106 -8.52 0.94 0.84
C TRP A 106 -8.72 -0.45 0.21
N GLU A 107 -8.76 -1.50 1.03
CA GLU A 107 -9.02 -2.86 0.58
C GLU A 107 -10.44 -3.00 0.03
N ALA A 108 -11.45 -2.45 0.73
CA ALA A 108 -12.84 -2.44 0.29
C ALA A 108 -13.04 -1.64 -1.02
N ALA A 109 -12.22 -0.61 -1.25
CA ALA A 109 -12.19 0.17 -2.49
C ALA A 109 -11.49 -0.54 -3.66
N GLY A 110 -11.06 -1.80 -3.50
CA GLY A 110 -10.43 -2.57 -4.58
C GLY A 110 -8.93 -2.33 -4.72
N ARG A 111 -8.26 -1.80 -3.69
CA ARG A 111 -6.81 -1.61 -3.60
C ARG A 111 -6.24 -0.62 -4.65
N PRO A 112 -6.77 0.60 -4.77
CA PRO A 112 -6.29 1.60 -5.72
C PRO A 112 -4.81 1.97 -5.49
N VAL A 113 -4.07 2.25 -6.56
CA VAL A 113 -2.59 2.34 -6.51
C VAL A 113 -2.00 3.74 -6.75
N HIS A 114 -2.81 4.78 -6.98
CA HIS A 114 -2.31 6.15 -7.18
C HIS A 114 -3.32 7.23 -6.74
N GLY A 115 -2.85 8.30 -6.07
CA GLY A 115 -3.74 9.29 -5.42
C GLY A 115 -3.25 10.74 -5.43
N VAL A 116 -2.26 11.10 -6.25
CA VAL A 116 -1.85 12.52 -6.43
C VAL A 116 -2.28 13.07 -7.78
N ARG A 117 -2.95 14.23 -7.76
CA ARG A 117 -2.98 15.19 -8.89
C ARG A 117 -1.74 16.07 -8.80
N ALA A 118 -0.96 16.17 -9.88
CA ALA A 118 -0.07 17.31 -10.02
C ALA A 118 -0.92 18.60 -9.93
N ARG A 119 -0.44 19.60 -9.19
CA ARG A 119 -1.05 20.94 -9.16
C ARG A 119 -0.93 21.63 -10.51
#